data_AF-A0AAV7URJ8-F1
#
_entry.id   AF-A0AAV7URJ8-F1
#
_cell.length_a   1.000
_cell.length_b   1.000
_cell.length_c   1.000
_cell.angle_alpha   90.00
_cell.angle_beta   90.00
_cell.angle_gamma   90.00
#
_symmetry.space_group_name_H-M   'P 1'
#
loop_
_entity.id
_entity.type
_entity.pdbx_description
1 polymer ?
#
loop_
_entity_poly.entity_id
_entity_poly.type
_entity_poly.pdbx_seq_one_letter_code
_entity_poly.pdbx_strand_id
1 'polypeptide(L)'
;MTSLTFDPPLEFQRAHRLGPKSPDGASRPHPIIACFLRHGQARQLLQAARTHCPFRMEGYDIRITADYSKDTNERRKAFVALQPNLHQLEIKYGLFDPARMWVTKNGVSKDFYDPEDLWLFLDTF
;
A
#
# COMPACT_ATOMS: atom_id res chain seq x y z
N MET A 1 20.71 12.27 1.70
CA MET A 1 20.05 11.32 0.78
C MET A 1 20.26 9.94 1.36
N THR A 2 19.22 9.28 1.87
CA THR A 2 19.37 7.92 2.42
C THR A 2 19.35 6.95 1.26
N SER A 3 20.52 6.48 0.83
CA SER A 3 20.63 5.41 -0.15
C SER A 3 20.13 4.12 0.51
N LEU A 4 19.06 3.54 -0.03
CA LEU A 4 18.62 2.21 0.39
C LEU A 4 19.55 1.17 -0.23
N THR A 5 20.38 0.55 0.60
CA THR A 5 21.22 -0.57 0.20
C THR A 5 20.45 -1.86 0.41
N PHE A 6 20.33 -2.68 -0.65
CA PHE A 6 19.71 -4.01 -0.59
C PHE A 6 20.80 -5.06 -0.78
N ASP A 7 20.90 -6.01 0.15
CA ASP A 7 21.79 -7.17 0.06
C ASP A 7 20.95 -8.45 0.19
N PRO A 8 20.85 -9.30 -0.85
CA PRO A 8 21.44 -9.13 -2.19
C PRO A 8 20.76 -7.99 -2.99
N PRO A 9 21.40 -7.48 -4.06
CA PRO A 9 20.84 -6.41 -4.88
C PRO A 9 19.44 -6.74 -5.40
N LEU A 10 18.63 -5.71 -5.63
CA LEU A 10 17.27 -5.86 -6.17
C LEU A 10 17.35 -6.52 -7.55
N GLU A 11 16.71 -7.69 -7.68
CA GLU A 11 16.64 -8.43 -8.92
C GLU A 11 15.22 -8.38 -9.46
N PHE A 12 15.11 -8.09 -10.75
CA PHE A 12 13.85 -7.94 -11.45
C PHE A 12 13.73 -9.03 -12.50
N GLN A 13 12.59 -9.72 -12.51
CA GLN A 13 12.23 -10.60 -13.61
C GLN A 13 11.72 -9.79 -14.81
N ARG A 14 10.97 -8.70 -14.55
CA ARG A 14 10.38 -7.85 -15.58
C ARG A 14 10.14 -6.45 -15.03
N ALA A 15 10.36 -5.43 -15.85
CA ALA A 15 9.91 -4.06 -15.57
C ALA A 15 9.31 -3.46 -16.85
N HIS A 16 8.13 -2.86 -16.75
CA HIS A 16 7.45 -2.26 -17.90
C HIS A 16 6.57 -1.09 -17.49
N ARG A 17 6.23 -0.23 -18.45
CA ARG A 17 5.31 0.89 -18.28
C ARG A 17 3.89 0.48 -18.66
N LEU A 18 2.89 0.97 -17.93
CA LEU A 18 1.49 0.74 -18.23
C LEU A 18 0.94 1.76 -19.23
N GLY A 19 0.16 1.28 -20.22
CA GLY A 19 -0.60 2.11 -21.16
C GLY A 19 0.16 2.50 -22.43
N PRO A 20 -0.54 3.01 -23.46
CA PRO A 20 0.06 3.47 -24.70
C PRO A 20 0.85 4.76 -24.50
N LYS A 21 1.86 5.01 -25.36
CA LYS A 21 2.57 6.29 -25.39
C LYS A 21 1.57 7.38 -25.74
N SER A 22 1.47 8.41 -24.89
CA SER A 22 0.62 9.57 -25.18
C SER A 22 1.12 10.27 -26.45
N PRO A 23 0.25 10.58 -27.43
CA PRO A 23 0.64 11.26 -28.67
C PRO A 23 1.14 12.70 -28.42
N ASP A 24 0.65 13.37 -27.37
CA ASP A 24 0.85 14.81 -27.18
C ASP A 24 1.87 15.18 -26.09
N GLY A 25 2.57 14.21 -25.50
CA GLY A 25 3.66 14.46 -24.53
C GLY A 25 3.25 15.13 -23.20
N ALA A 26 2.01 15.58 -23.05
CA ALA A 26 1.47 16.31 -21.89
C ALA A 26 0.83 15.40 -20.82
N SER A 27 0.92 14.07 -20.97
CA SER A 27 0.27 13.14 -20.05
C SER A 27 1.07 12.93 -18.75
N ARG A 28 0.35 12.66 -17.66
CA ARG A 28 0.92 12.24 -16.37
C ARG A 28 1.92 11.09 -16.58
N PRO A 29 3.05 11.05 -15.84
CA PRO A 29 4.00 9.94 -15.91
C PRO A 29 3.28 8.60 -15.75
N HIS A 30 3.56 7.66 -16.66
CA HIS A 30 2.97 6.33 -16.62
C HIS A 30 3.53 5.53 -15.44
N PRO A 31 2.69 4.81 -14.68
CA PRO A 31 3.17 3.88 -13.67
C PRO A 31 4.10 2.82 -14.27
N ILE A 32 5.15 2.48 -13.54
CA ILE A 32 6.04 1.37 -13.84
C ILE A 32 5.62 0.19 -12.97
N ILE A 33 5.36 -0.97 -13.57
CA ILE A 33 5.20 -2.22 -12.84
C ILE A 33 6.52 -2.98 -12.91
N ALA A 34 7.08 -3.28 -11.74
CA ALA A 34 8.27 -4.08 -11.58
C ALA A 34 7.93 -5.41 -10.88
N CYS A 35 8.16 -6.52 -11.57
CA CYS A 35 8.08 -7.86 -11.02
C CYS A 35 9.47 -8.26 -10.50
N PHE A 36 9.60 -8.44 -9.20
CA PHE A 36 10.85 -8.86 -8.56
C PHE A 36 11.07 -10.36 -8.75
N LEU A 37 12.33 -10.75 -8.96
CA LEU A 37 12.70 -12.16 -9.06
C LEU A 37 12.54 -12.86 -7.70
N ARG A 38 12.91 -12.17 -6.61
CA ARG A 38 12.76 -12.65 -5.23
C ARG A 38 11.55 -12.00 -4.57
N HIS A 39 10.57 -12.80 -4.18
CA HIS A 39 9.35 -12.32 -3.52
C HIS A 39 9.61 -11.50 -2.24
N GLY A 40 10.65 -11.86 -1.46
CA GLY A 40 11.03 -11.13 -0.25
C GLY A 40 11.47 -9.68 -0.51
N GLN A 41 12.10 -9.41 -1.66
CA GLN A 41 12.61 -8.07 -1.99
C GLN A 41 11.49 -7.06 -2.21
N ALA A 42 10.38 -7.47 -2.83
CA ALA A 42 9.21 -6.62 -2.99
C ALA A 42 8.66 -6.15 -1.63
N ARG A 43 8.57 -7.07 -0.65
CA ARG A 43 8.11 -6.73 0.71
C ARG A 43 9.07 -5.80 1.43
N GLN A 44 10.38 -6.05 1.34
CA GLN A 44 11.40 -5.17 1.92
C GLN A 44 11.33 -3.76 1.33
N LEU A 45 11.23 -3.65 0.00
CA LEU A 45 11.09 -2.36 -0.67
C LEU A 45 9.81 -1.64 -0.25
N LEU A 46 8.68 -2.34 -0.16
CA LEU A 46 7.40 -1.75 0.28
C LEU A 46 7.46 -1.30 1.74
N GLN A 47 8.16 -2.03 2.61
CA GLN A 47 8.37 -1.63 4.00
C GLN A 47 9.26 -0.40 4.09
N ALA A 48 10.36 -0.36 3.34
CA ALA A 48 11.23 0.80 3.22
C ALA A 48 10.45 2.00 2.66
N ALA A 49 9.56 1.78 1.69
CA ALA A 49 8.71 2.80 1.12
C ALA A 49 7.74 3.42 2.11
N ARG A 50 7.16 2.62 3.01
CA ARG A 50 6.27 3.15 4.06
C ARG A 50 7.04 3.95 5.11
N THR A 51 8.28 3.55 5.42
CA THR A 51 9.08 4.12 6.51
C THR A 51 9.84 5.37 6.07
N HIS A 52 10.31 5.42 4.83
CA HIS A 52 11.20 6.47 4.31
C HIS A 52 10.54 7.36 3.24
N CYS A 53 9.21 7.30 3.08
CA CYS A 53 8.47 8.21 2.19
C CYS A 53 8.64 9.68 2.64
N PRO A 54 8.79 10.66 1.72
CA PRO A 54 8.80 10.54 0.27
C PRO A 54 10.17 10.15 -0.31
N PHE A 55 10.18 9.35 -1.37
CA PHE A 55 11.38 9.12 -2.17
C PHE A 55 11.51 10.20 -3.23
N ARG A 56 12.74 10.71 -3.42
CA ARG A 56 13.04 11.67 -4.49
C ARG A 56 13.95 11.06 -5.54
N MET A 57 13.56 11.21 -6.79
CA MET A 57 14.36 10.84 -7.95
C MET A 57 14.35 11.99 -8.94
N GLU A 58 15.54 12.50 -9.29
CA GLU A 58 15.70 13.62 -10.26
C GLU A 58 14.84 14.86 -9.94
N GLY A 59 14.61 15.13 -8.65
CA GLY A 59 13.79 16.26 -8.20
C GLY A 59 12.29 15.99 -8.10
N TYR A 60 11.82 14.79 -8.47
CA TYR A 60 10.42 14.38 -8.37
C TYR A 60 10.18 13.45 -7.19
N ASP A 61 9.07 13.65 -6.47
CA ASP A 61 8.61 12.72 -5.44
C ASP A 61 7.98 11.50 -6.10
N ILE A 62 8.55 10.32 -5.85
CA ILE A 62 8.06 9.04 -6.34
C ILE A 62 7.38 8.26 -5.21
N ARG A 63 6.29 7.58 -5.56
CA ARG A 63 5.55 6.71 -4.64
C ARG A 63 5.66 5.27 -5.09
N ILE A 64 6.06 4.39 -4.17
CA ILE A 64 6.12 2.94 -4.39
C ILE A 64 4.96 2.31 -3.62
N THR A 65 4.13 1.54 -4.31
CA THR A 65 2.98 0.84 -3.74
C THR A 65 2.91 -0.58 -4.25
N ALA A 66 2.24 -1.46 -3.52
CA ALA A 66 1.97 -2.81 -3.99
C ALA A 66 0.96 -2.79 -5.16
N ASP A 67 1.11 -3.72 -6.08
CA ASP A 67 0.18 -3.96 -7.18
C ASP A 67 -0.86 -5.01 -6.73
N TYR A 68 -2.11 -4.58 -6.58
CA TYR A 68 -3.21 -5.41 -6.11
C TYR A 68 -4.20 -5.67 -7.23
N SER A 69 -4.86 -6.83 -7.18
CA SER A 69 -6.02 -7.09 -8.04
C SER A 69 -7.11 -6.04 -7.79
N LYS A 70 -8.01 -5.85 -8.75
CA LYS A 70 -9.10 -4.87 -8.65
C LYS A 70 -9.95 -5.08 -7.39
N ASP A 71 -10.42 -6.31 -7.16
CA ASP A 71 -11.23 -6.67 -5.99
C ASP A 71 -10.49 -6.39 -4.68
N THR A 72 -9.22 -6.79 -4.56
CA THR A 72 -8.42 -6.51 -3.36
C THR A 72 -8.24 -5.01 -3.14
N ASN A 73 -8.00 -4.23 -4.21
CA ASN A 73 -7.84 -2.79 -4.11
C ASN A 73 -9.15 -2.10 -3.68
N GLU A 74 -10.29 -2.55 -4.19
CA GLU A 74 -11.62 -2.04 -3.79
C GLU A 74 -11.89 -2.31 -2.31
N ARG A 75 -11.64 -3.53 -1.83
CA ARG A 75 -11.76 -3.86 -0.39
C ARG A 75 -10.82 -3.01 0.48
N ARG A 76 -9.56 -2.86 0.06
CA ARG A 76 -8.60 -1.99 0.77
C ARG A 76 -9.06 -0.54 0.81
N LYS A 77 -9.63 -0.02 -0.29
CA LYS A 77 -10.18 1.35 -0.32
C LYS A 77 -11.35 1.51 0.65
N ALA A 78 -12.26 0.53 0.71
CA ALA A 78 -13.37 0.55 1.66
C ALA A 78 -12.84 0.57 3.11
N PHE A 79 -11.85 -0.25 3.43
CA PHE A 79 -11.18 -0.22 4.74
C PHE A 79 -10.47 1.10 5.03
N VAL A 80 -9.77 1.67 4.06
CA VAL A 80 -9.11 2.98 4.20
C VAL A 80 -10.12 4.10 4.47
N ALA A 81 -11.31 4.02 3.87
CA ALA A 81 -12.39 4.99 4.11
C ALA A 81 -12.89 5.00 5.57
N LEU A 82 -12.72 3.88 6.30
CA LEU A 82 -13.11 3.74 7.71
C LEU A 82 -12.01 4.16 8.71
N GLN A 83 -10.78 4.38 8.24
CA GLN A 83 -9.66 4.77 9.11
C GLN A 83 -9.87 6.10 9.85
N PRO A 84 -10.49 7.14 9.26
CA PRO A 84 -10.79 8.38 9.98
C PRO A 84 -11.69 8.14 11.20
N ASN A 85 -12.70 7.28 11.09
CA ASN A 85 -13.59 6.92 12.20
C ASN A 85 -12.81 6.18 13.31
N LEU A 86 -11.96 5.23 12.92
CA LEU A 86 -11.09 4.52 13.88
C LEU A 86 -10.14 5.47 14.62
N HIS A 87 -9.59 6.45 13.90
CA HIS A 87 -8.72 7.47 14.48
C HIS A 87 -9.48 8.39 15.45
N GLN A 88 -10.71 8.80 15.11
CA GLN A 88 -11.56 9.62 15.97
C GLN A 88 -11.94 8.89 17.28
N LEU A 89 -12.13 7.58 17.21
CA LEU A 89 -12.43 6.73 18.37
C LEU A 89 -11.18 6.30 19.16
N GLU A 90 -9.99 6.79 18.78
CA GLU A 90 -8.69 6.44 19.38
C GLU A 90 -8.40 4.93 19.41
N ILE A 91 -8.98 4.19 18.46
CA ILE A 91 -8.78 2.74 18.36
C ILE A 91 -7.50 2.46 17.59
N LYS A 92 -6.66 1.53 18.08
CA LYS A 92 -5.45 1.11 17.36
C LYS A 92 -5.84 0.19 16.21
N TYR A 93 -5.30 0.42 15.02
CA TYR A 93 -5.61 -0.38 13.84
C TYR A 93 -4.41 -0.60 12.91
N GLY A 94 -4.55 -1.57 12.00
CA GLY A 94 -3.58 -1.83 10.93
C GLY A 94 -4.21 -2.58 9.77
N LEU A 95 -3.86 -2.20 8.53
CA LEU A 95 -4.35 -2.85 7.32
C LEU A 95 -3.29 -3.82 6.74
N PHE A 96 -3.51 -5.11 6.99
CA PHE A 96 -2.66 -6.20 6.52
C PHE A 96 -2.94 -6.60 5.07
N ASP A 97 -1.97 -7.26 4.47
CA ASP A 97 -2.06 -7.89 3.16
C ASP A 97 -2.91 -9.17 3.23
N PRO A 98 -3.77 -9.47 2.23
CA PRO A 98 -4.11 -8.65 1.06
C PRO A 98 -5.11 -7.51 1.37
N ALA A 99 -6.09 -7.73 2.25
CA ALA A 99 -7.07 -6.71 2.66
C ALA A 99 -7.76 -7.09 3.98
N ARG A 100 -6.98 -7.20 5.06
CA ARG A 100 -7.49 -7.54 6.41
C ARG A 100 -7.22 -6.39 7.36
N MET A 101 -8.25 -5.85 8.01
CA MET A 101 -8.08 -4.80 9.02
C MET A 101 -8.04 -5.42 10.42
N TRP A 102 -6.92 -5.23 11.11
CA TRP A 102 -6.78 -5.53 12.52
C TRP A 102 -7.14 -4.30 13.34
N VAL A 103 -7.89 -4.50 14.42
CA VAL A 103 -8.39 -3.44 15.29
C VAL A 103 -8.22 -3.89 16.74
N THR A 104 -7.71 -3.02 17.60
CA THR A 104 -7.54 -3.31 19.04
C THR A 104 -8.27 -2.29 19.87
N LYS A 105 -9.26 -2.76 20.63
CA LYS A 105 -10.03 -1.96 21.59
C LYS A 105 -9.92 -2.58 22.98
N ASN A 106 -9.59 -1.78 23.99
CA ASN A 106 -9.50 -2.21 25.40
C ASN A 106 -8.64 -3.47 25.63
N GLY A 107 -7.55 -3.62 24.87
CA GLY A 107 -6.66 -4.79 24.95
C GLY A 107 -7.14 -6.03 24.19
N VAL A 108 -8.33 -6.00 23.60
CA VAL A 108 -8.84 -7.08 22.74
C VAL A 108 -8.62 -6.71 21.27
N SER A 109 -7.87 -7.58 20.60
CA SER A 109 -7.59 -7.50 19.18
C SER A 109 -8.61 -8.33 18.39
N LYS A 110 -9.18 -7.75 17.33
CA LYS A 110 -10.08 -8.43 16.39
C LYS A 110 -9.67 -8.12 14.95
N ASP A 111 -9.73 -9.15 14.12
CA ASP A 111 -9.48 -9.06 12.68
C ASP A 111 -10.81 -9.00 11.92
N PHE A 112 -10.86 -8.14 10.90
CA PHE A 112 -11.97 -7.97 9.99
C PHE A 112 -11.53 -8.24 8.56
N TYR A 113 -12.30 -9.07 7.86
CA TYR A 113 -12.08 -9.42 6.45
C TYR A 113 -13.04 -8.67 5.52
N ASP A 114 -14.18 -8.25 6.06
CA ASP A 114 -15.17 -7.43 5.37
C ASP A 114 -15.23 -6.01 5.98
N PRO A 115 -15.21 -4.95 5.15
CA PRO A 115 -15.42 -3.58 5.63
C PRO A 115 -16.81 -3.36 6.26
N GLU A 116 -17.85 -4.08 5.84
CA GLU A 116 -19.21 -3.95 6.41
C GLU A 116 -19.24 -4.43 7.86
N ASP A 117 -18.62 -5.57 8.16
CA ASP A 117 -18.49 -6.09 9.53
C ASP A 117 -17.78 -5.10 10.46
N LEU A 118 -16.75 -4.42 9.93
CA LEU A 118 -16.03 -3.39 10.67
C LEU A 118 -16.91 -2.17 10.90
N TRP A 119 -17.67 -1.74 9.90
CA TRP A 119 -18.58 -0.61 10.04
C TRP A 119 -19.68 -0.88 11.08
N LEU A 120 -20.30 -2.06 11.04
CA LEU A 120 -21.28 -2.49 12.05
C LEU A 120 -20.66 -2.53 13.46
N PHE A 121 -19.42 -3.00 13.57
CA PHE A 121 -18.69 -2.97 14.83
C PHE A 121 -18.44 -1.55 15.34
N LEU A 122 -18.24 -0.57 14.45
CA LEU A 122 -18.09 0.84 14.82
C LEU A 122 -19.41 1.50 15.23
N ASP A 123 -20.54 1.08 14.63
CA ASP A 123 -21.88 1.57 14.97
C ASP A 123 -22.41 1.03 16.31
N THR A 124 -21.83 -0.08 16.79
CA THR A 124 -22.17 -0.64 18.12
C THR A 124 -21.57 0.17 19.29
N PHE A 125 -20.92 1.31 19.02
CA PHE A 125 -20.31 2.20 20.02
C PHE A 125 -21.12 3.47 20.23
#